data_AF-A0A7H8W7X4-F1
#
_entry.id   AF-A0A7H8W7X4-F1
#
_cell.length_a   1.000
_cell.length_b   1.000
_cell.length_c   1.000
_cell.angle_alpha   90.00
_cell.angle_beta   90.00
_cell.angle_gamma   90.00
#
_symmetry.space_group_name_H-M   'P 1'
#
loop_
_entity.id
_entity.type
_entity.pdbx_description
1 polymer ?
#
loop_
_entity_poly.entity_id
_entity_poly.type
_entity_poly.pdbx_seq_one_letter_code
_entity_poly.pdbx_strand_id
1 'polypeptide(L)'
;MHITLISLDNWGLNKHIAADLEKQGHIVRHIDFNTFKYKYPSVFHKAYNLVLKAFFKTNLKHQHYGKEIINELKKNDQIQDVILTIKGDFITPESILEFKNYTKKSIGFFNDNIYRCPKIKRVLHCFDEVFSFEKEDCEKFNLKFAPNWIYNSENAIPNNQFEYDVFNISSIDKRLPILKRIAANLASQHSKFKFIVYDKKQKDNDENITYIKSHMPLSEVNDYINRSKVLLDINRLGQIGLTFRVFESLGLEKKLITTNTDIKNYDFYNPNNILIIDEKNPVIPIAFFENEYEKIPDSILSQYTLKDWTNRVVFQESPSS
;
A
#
# COMPACT_ATOMS: atom_id res chain seq x y z
N MET A 1 13.46 -13.52 -17.60
CA MET A 1 14.33 -12.74 -16.68
C MET A 1 14.36 -13.43 -15.34
N HIS A 2 15.49 -13.31 -14.63
CA HIS A 2 15.63 -13.66 -13.21
C HIS A 2 15.37 -12.41 -12.38
N ILE A 3 14.28 -12.39 -11.63
CA ILE A 3 13.83 -11.23 -10.86
C ILE A 3 13.79 -11.60 -9.39
N THR A 4 14.44 -10.80 -8.54
CA THR A 4 14.28 -10.92 -7.10
C THR A 4 13.43 -9.77 -6.56
N LEU A 5 12.30 -10.10 -5.93
CA LEU A 5 11.46 -9.18 -5.19
C LEU A 5 11.89 -9.19 -3.73
N ILE A 6 12.37 -8.06 -3.20
CA ILE A 6 12.66 -7.87 -1.78
C ILE A 6 11.56 -6.97 -1.22
N SER A 7 10.79 -7.44 -0.24
CA SER A 7 9.68 -6.62 0.27
C SER A 7 9.42 -6.82 1.75
N LEU A 8 8.91 -5.77 2.41
CA LEU A 8 8.29 -5.88 3.73
C LEU A 8 6.79 -6.13 3.55
N ASP A 9 6.36 -7.40 3.41
CA ASP A 9 4.96 -7.72 3.11
C ASP A 9 4.09 -7.86 4.36
N ASN A 10 3.84 -6.74 5.05
CA ASN A 10 3.05 -6.72 6.27
C ASN A 10 1.58 -7.12 6.07
N TRP A 11 1.05 -6.95 4.87
CA TRP A 11 -0.38 -7.09 4.57
C TRP A 11 -0.68 -8.16 3.52
N GLY A 12 0.33 -8.81 2.95
CA GLY A 12 0.15 -9.82 1.90
C GLY A 12 -0.17 -9.22 0.53
N LEU A 13 0.18 -7.95 0.28
CA LEU A 13 -0.06 -7.26 -0.98
C LEU A 13 1.10 -7.46 -1.96
N ASN A 14 2.34 -7.52 -1.47
CA ASN A 14 3.53 -7.57 -2.32
C ASN A 14 3.72 -8.95 -2.96
N LYS A 15 3.28 -10.04 -2.31
CA LYS A 15 3.30 -11.39 -2.90
C LYS A 15 2.57 -11.47 -4.25
N HIS A 16 1.59 -10.61 -4.50
CA HIS A 16 0.87 -10.56 -5.77
C HIS A 16 1.76 -10.06 -6.91
N ILE A 17 2.76 -9.22 -6.63
CA ILE A 17 3.77 -8.82 -7.63
C ILE A 17 4.57 -10.05 -8.08
N ALA A 18 5.00 -10.89 -7.13
CA ALA A 18 5.77 -12.08 -7.47
C ALA A 18 4.93 -13.06 -8.31
N ALA A 19 3.69 -13.33 -7.89
CA ALA A 19 2.78 -14.20 -8.63
C ALA A 19 2.47 -13.69 -10.05
N ASP A 20 2.32 -12.37 -10.22
CA ASP A 20 2.09 -11.77 -11.54
C ASP A 20 3.32 -11.90 -12.45
N LEU A 21 4.53 -11.61 -11.94
CA LEU A 21 5.78 -11.80 -12.68
C LEU A 21 6.03 -13.28 -13.05
N GLU A 22 5.68 -14.23 -12.18
CA GLU A 22 5.73 -15.67 -12.49
C GLU A 22 4.74 -16.03 -13.61
N LYS A 23 3.51 -15.51 -13.56
CA LYS A 23 2.49 -15.71 -14.60
C LYS A 23 2.92 -15.15 -15.95
N GLN A 24 3.72 -14.09 -15.96
CA GLN A 24 4.34 -13.53 -17.17
C GLN A 24 5.54 -14.36 -17.68
N GLY A 25 5.92 -15.46 -17.02
CA GLY A 25 6.97 -16.38 -17.46
C GLY A 25 8.37 -16.03 -16.96
N HIS A 26 8.49 -15.14 -15.96
CA HIS A 26 9.78 -14.83 -15.34
C HIS A 26 10.11 -15.83 -14.21
N ILE A 27 11.40 -15.99 -13.94
CA ILE A 27 11.88 -16.76 -12.79
C ILE A 27 11.99 -15.78 -11.62
N VAL A 28 11.09 -15.91 -10.65
CA VAL A 28 10.96 -14.95 -9.55
C VAL A 28 11.41 -15.57 -8.24
N ARG A 29 12.15 -14.79 -7.45
CA ARG A 29 12.43 -15.10 -6.05
C ARG A 29 11.87 -13.99 -5.17
N HIS A 30 10.96 -14.35 -4.26
CA HIS A 30 10.42 -13.41 -3.29
C HIS A 30 11.11 -13.56 -1.93
N ILE A 31 11.79 -12.50 -1.49
CA ILE A 31 12.37 -12.36 -0.15
C ILE A 31 11.46 -11.45 0.66
N ASP A 32 10.50 -12.04 1.39
CA ASP A 32 9.69 -11.31 2.37
C ASP A 32 10.43 -11.20 3.70
N PHE A 33 11.11 -10.06 3.91
CA PHE A 33 11.89 -9.83 5.12
C PHE A 33 11.03 -9.47 6.34
N ASN A 34 9.69 -9.40 6.21
CA ASN A 34 8.79 -9.37 7.36
C ASN A 34 8.90 -10.66 8.20
N THR A 35 9.24 -11.79 7.56
CA THR A 35 9.40 -13.10 8.21
C THR A 35 10.64 -13.18 9.10
N PHE A 36 11.61 -12.27 8.92
CA PHE A 36 12.87 -12.27 9.66
C PHE A 36 12.66 -11.80 11.10
N LYS A 37 12.93 -12.69 12.06
CA LYS A 37 12.72 -12.42 13.49
C LYS A 37 13.98 -11.86 14.12
N TYR A 38 13.97 -10.56 14.43
CA TYR A 38 15.02 -9.95 15.25
C TYR A 38 14.66 -9.96 16.74
N LYS A 39 15.53 -10.56 17.56
CA LYS A 39 15.49 -10.43 19.03
C LYS A 39 16.79 -9.78 19.49
N TYR A 40 16.70 -8.78 20.38
CA TYR A 40 17.90 -8.18 20.97
C TYR A 40 18.64 -9.23 21.80
N PRO A 41 19.94 -9.46 21.56
CA PRO A 41 20.70 -10.46 22.31
C PRO A 41 20.78 -10.16 23.81
N SER A 42 20.79 -8.88 24.20
CA SER A 42 20.82 -8.47 25.62
C SER A 42 20.23 -7.08 25.85
N VAL A 43 20.05 -6.69 27.12
CA VAL A 43 19.62 -5.33 27.51
C VAL A 43 20.63 -4.28 27.08
N PHE A 44 21.93 -4.60 27.10
CA PHE A 44 22.98 -3.73 26.56
C PHE A 44 22.79 -3.43 25.08
N HIS A 45 22.34 -4.40 24.27
CA HIS A 45 22.05 -4.16 22.86
C HIS A 45 20.83 -3.25 22.65
N LYS A 46 19.89 -3.22 23.60
CA LYS A 46 18.80 -2.23 23.57
C LYS A 46 19.34 -0.81 23.84
N ALA A 47 20.19 -0.66 24.85
CA ALA A 47 20.83 0.62 25.18
C ALA A 47 21.77 1.10 24.04
N TYR A 48 22.57 0.20 23.49
CA TYR A 48 23.42 0.48 22.33
C TYR A 48 22.60 0.89 21.11
N ASN A 49 21.44 0.26 20.85
CA ASN A 49 20.55 0.68 19.77
C ASN A 49 19.94 2.08 20.00
N LEU A 50 19.78 2.52 21.26
CA LEU A 50 19.36 3.91 21.55
C LEU A 50 20.46 4.90 21.17
N VAL A 51 21.71 4.59 21.52
CA VAL A 51 22.90 5.38 21.13
C VAL A 51 23.04 5.41 19.60
N LEU A 52 22.95 4.26 18.92
CA LEU A 52 23.02 4.18 17.46
C LEU A 52 21.94 5.02 16.77
N LYS A 53 20.72 5.04 17.29
CA LYS A 53 19.64 5.88 16.75
C LYS A 53 19.90 7.36 16.97
N ALA A 54 20.42 7.74 18.14
CA ALA A 54 20.66 9.13 18.51
C ALA A 54 21.84 9.75 17.73
N PHE A 55 22.95 9.02 17.60
CA PHE A 55 24.20 9.57 17.05
C PHE A 55 24.46 9.17 15.60
N PHE A 56 24.09 7.95 15.21
CA PHE A 56 24.42 7.39 13.89
C PHE A 56 23.20 7.21 12.97
N LYS A 57 22.00 7.56 13.45
CA LYS A 57 20.71 7.35 12.77
C LYS A 57 20.50 5.89 12.31
N THR A 58 21.19 4.91 12.90
CA THR A 58 21.16 3.50 12.49
C THR A 58 20.38 2.65 13.48
N ASN A 59 19.83 1.53 13.02
CA ASN A 59 19.00 0.63 13.82
C ASN A 59 19.49 -0.81 13.64
N LEU A 60 19.83 -1.49 14.74
CA LEU A 60 20.30 -2.88 14.72
C LEU A 60 19.32 -3.82 13.99
N LYS A 61 18.02 -3.55 14.07
CA LYS A 61 17.00 -4.33 13.36
C LYS A 61 17.13 -4.18 11.84
N HIS A 62 17.46 -2.98 11.34
CA HIS A 62 17.64 -2.74 9.91
C HIS A 62 18.93 -3.39 9.40
N GLN A 63 20.00 -3.36 10.22
CA GLN A 63 21.24 -4.10 9.92
C GLN A 63 21.01 -5.60 9.83
N HIS A 64 20.23 -6.15 10.76
CA HIS A 64 19.84 -7.56 10.72
C HIS A 64 19.05 -7.89 9.45
N TYR A 65 18.03 -7.08 9.09
CA TYR A 65 17.31 -7.28 7.84
C TYR A 65 18.23 -7.26 6.62
N GLY A 66 19.12 -6.27 6.51
CA GLY A 66 20.09 -6.22 5.43
C GLY A 66 20.96 -7.48 5.35
N LYS A 67 21.49 -7.95 6.48
CA LYS A 67 22.30 -9.17 6.56
C LYS A 67 21.54 -10.42 6.11
N GLU A 68 20.32 -10.62 6.59
CA GLU A 68 19.53 -11.80 6.20
C GLU A 68 19.14 -11.75 4.71
N ILE A 69 18.80 -10.57 4.18
CA ILE A 69 18.54 -10.40 2.75
C ILE A 69 19.79 -10.75 1.92
N ILE A 70 20.97 -10.27 2.31
CA ILE A 70 22.24 -10.62 1.65
C ILE A 70 22.50 -12.13 1.70
N ASN A 71 22.24 -12.77 2.84
CA ASN A 71 22.38 -14.23 2.95
C ASN A 71 21.46 -14.96 1.98
N GLU A 72 20.22 -14.49 1.81
CA GLU A 72 19.31 -15.06 0.82
C GLU A 72 19.81 -14.82 -0.61
N LEU A 73 20.26 -13.61 -0.94
CA LEU A 73 20.83 -13.27 -2.26
C LEU A 73 22.06 -14.13 -2.60
N LYS A 74 22.91 -14.44 -1.63
CA LYS A 74 24.09 -15.32 -1.81
C LYS A 74 23.74 -16.76 -2.17
N LYS A 75 22.51 -17.22 -1.90
CA LYS A 75 22.05 -18.54 -2.33
C LYS A 75 21.71 -18.59 -3.83
N ASN A 76 21.72 -17.45 -4.52
CA ASN A 76 21.54 -17.42 -5.96
C ASN A 76 22.85 -17.75 -6.66
N ASP A 77 22.82 -18.74 -7.54
CA ASP A 77 23.97 -19.12 -8.36
C ASP A 77 24.19 -18.19 -9.58
N GLN A 78 23.31 -17.21 -9.77
CA GLN A 78 23.35 -16.27 -10.89
C GLN A 78 22.95 -14.85 -10.51
N ILE A 79 23.54 -13.88 -11.20
CA ILE A 79 23.19 -12.46 -11.11
C ILE A 79 21.76 -12.25 -11.62
N GLN A 80 20.94 -11.57 -10.83
CA GLN A 80 19.55 -11.26 -11.17
C GLN A 80 19.50 -10.17 -12.24
N ASP A 81 18.57 -10.27 -13.19
CA ASP A 81 18.36 -9.19 -14.15
C ASP A 81 17.83 -7.94 -13.44
N VAL A 82 16.92 -8.11 -12.46
CA VAL A 82 16.41 -7.03 -11.63
C VAL A 82 16.27 -7.46 -10.17
N ILE A 83 16.67 -6.58 -9.25
CA ILE A 83 16.22 -6.60 -7.86
C ILE A 83 15.24 -5.44 -7.66
N LEU A 84 13.97 -5.77 -7.38
CA LEU A 84 12.94 -4.81 -7.01
C LEU A 84 12.78 -4.80 -5.49
N THR A 85 13.03 -3.66 -4.85
CA THR A 85 12.91 -3.48 -3.39
C THR A 85 11.71 -2.61 -3.04
N ILE A 86 10.74 -3.19 -2.35
CA ILE A 86 9.59 -2.48 -1.79
C ILE A 86 9.86 -2.19 -0.30
N LYS A 87 9.74 -0.92 0.12
CA LYS A 87 10.03 -0.46 1.50
C LYS A 87 11.48 -0.64 1.94
N GLY A 88 12.41 -0.20 1.09
CA GLY A 88 13.84 -0.18 1.39
C GLY A 88 14.24 0.67 2.62
N ASP A 89 13.35 1.52 3.14
CA ASP A 89 13.61 2.38 4.30
C ASP A 89 13.75 1.62 5.64
N PHE A 90 13.43 0.33 5.64
CA PHE A 90 13.68 -0.62 6.74
C PHE A 90 15.02 -1.37 6.63
N ILE A 91 15.80 -1.09 5.60
CA ILE A 91 17.12 -1.68 5.33
C ILE A 91 18.17 -0.57 5.43
N THR A 92 19.43 -0.92 5.74
CA THR A 92 20.49 0.09 5.78
C THR A 92 21.00 0.43 4.38
N PRO A 93 21.41 1.69 4.12
CA PRO A 93 21.99 2.09 2.83
C PRO A 93 23.12 1.18 2.37
N GLU A 94 24.01 0.78 3.29
CA GLU A 94 25.15 -0.08 2.99
C GLU A 94 24.71 -1.45 2.47
N SER A 95 23.65 -2.02 3.06
CA SER A 95 23.12 -3.31 2.62
C SER A 95 22.47 -3.19 1.23
N ILE A 96 21.72 -2.11 0.97
CA ILE A 96 21.09 -1.89 -0.35
C ILE A 96 22.16 -1.69 -1.43
N LEU A 97 23.24 -0.96 -1.13
CA LEU A 97 24.38 -0.84 -2.03
C LEU A 97 25.02 -2.20 -2.31
N GLU A 98 25.12 -3.08 -1.31
CA GLU A 98 25.62 -4.45 -1.51
C GLU A 98 24.69 -5.28 -2.41
N PHE A 99 23.37 -5.04 -2.42
CA PHE A 99 22.44 -5.74 -3.32
C PHE A 99 22.83 -5.59 -4.79
N LYS A 100 23.47 -4.47 -5.16
CA LYS A 100 23.94 -4.21 -6.54
C LYS A 100 24.97 -5.22 -7.03
N ASN A 101 25.67 -5.91 -6.12
CA ASN A 101 26.58 -6.99 -6.49
C ASN A 101 25.86 -8.26 -6.97
N TYR A 102 24.55 -8.35 -6.76
CA TYR A 102 23.72 -9.52 -7.10
C TYR A 102 22.71 -9.23 -8.22
N THR A 103 22.76 -8.04 -8.83
CA THR A 103 21.83 -7.67 -9.91
C THR A 103 22.47 -6.80 -10.98
N LYS A 104 21.91 -6.85 -12.20
CA LYS A 104 22.20 -5.89 -13.27
C LYS A 104 21.50 -4.56 -13.06
N LYS A 105 20.35 -4.54 -12.38
CA LYS A 105 19.54 -3.34 -12.14
C LYS A 105 18.81 -3.40 -10.80
N SER A 106 19.04 -2.39 -9.96
CA SER A 106 18.40 -2.24 -8.65
C SER A 106 17.33 -1.15 -8.68
N ILE A 107 16.10 -1.50 -8.33
CA ILE A 107 14.94 -0.60 -8.35
C ILE A 107 14.33 -0.50 -6.95
N GLY A 108 14.11 0.72 -6.47
CA GLY A 108 13.36 0.99 -5.25
C GLY A 108 11.94 1.47 -5.58
N PHE A 109 10.92 0.92 -4.93
CA PHE A 109 9.56 1.46 -4.98
C PHE A 109 9.04 1.74 -3.57
N PHE A 110 8.49 2.94 -3.38
CA PHE A 110 7.99 3.42 -2.10
C PHE A 110 6.50 3.78 -2.17
N ASN A 111 5.69 3.00 -1.44
CA ASN A 111 4.26 3.23 -1.22
C ASN A 111 3.95 3.92 0.12
N ASP A 112 4.88 4.76 0.59
CA ASP A 112 4.71 5.68 1.71
C ASP A 112 5.43 7.00 1.34
N ASN A 113 4.93 8.15 1.79
CA ASN A 113 5.63 9.42 1.55
C ASN A 113 6.80 9.65 2.51
N ILE A 114 7.75 10.46 2.05
CA ILE A 114 8.92 10.89 2.81
C ILE A 114 8.54 11.77 4.01
N TYR A 115 7.43 12.51 3.95
CA TYR A 115 6.94 13.30 5.09
C TYR A 115 6.68 12.43 6.33
N ARG A 116 6.00 11.29 6.17
CA ARG A 116 5.71 10.33 7.25
C ARG A 116 6.86 9.35 7.48
N CYS A 117 7.56 8.98 6.41
CA CYS A 117 8.63 7.98 6.42
C CYS A 117 9.96 8.63 5.98
N PRO A 118 10.55 9.55 6.78
CA PRO A 118 11.74 10.32 6.38
C PRO A 118 12.99 9.46 6.17
N LYS A 119 12.97 8.19 6.58
CA LYS A 119 14.05 7.23 6.33
C LYS A 119 14.17 6.86 4.85
N ILE A 120 13.08 6.96 4.07
CA ILE A 120 13.10 6.74 2.61
C ILE A 120 14.19 7.59 1.96
N LYS A 121 14.30 8.87 2.35
CA LYS A 121 15.31 9.80 1.83
C LYS A 121 16.75 9.27 1.94
N ARG A 122 17.04 8.45 2.94
CA ARG A 122 18.39 7.93 3.20
C ARG A 122 18.82 6.84 2.21
N VAL A 123 17.87 6.20 1.54
CA VAL A 123 18.13 5.04 0.69
C VAL A 123 17.90 5.31 -0.79
N LEU A 124 17.34 6.47 -1.16
CA LEU A 124 17.06 6.83 -2.55
C LEU A 124 18.30 6.67 -3.47
N HIS A 125 19.45 7.16 -3.01
CA HIS A 125 20.71 7.12 -3.77
C HIS A 125 21.34 5.72 -3.87
N CYS A 126 20.77 4.71 -3.21
CA CYS A 126 21.30 3.35 -3.22
C CYS A 126 20.76 2.50 -4.38
N PHE A 127 19.75 3.01 -5.10
CA PHE A 127 19.13 2.32 -6.24
C PHE A 127 19.57 2.94 -7.57
N ASP A 128 19.51 2.17 -8.65
CA ASP A 128 19.70 2.70 -10.00
C ASP A 128 18.47 3.52 -10.41
N GLU A 129 17.29 3.08 -9.99
CA GLU A 129 16.05 3.81 -10.19
C GLU A 129 15.15 3.75 -8.97
N VAL A 130 14.39 4.84 -8.78
CA VAL A 130 13.45 4.94 -7.68
C VAL A 130 12.11 5.43 -8.18
N PHE A 131 11.07 4.69 -7.78
CA PHE A 131 9.69 5.02 -8.00
C PHE A 131 8.99 5.40 -6.69
N SER A 132 8.05 6.33 -6.78
CA SER A 132 7.16 6.71 -5.69
C SER A 132 5.73 6.89 -6.19
N PHE A 133 4.77 6.56 -5.34
CA PHE A 133 3.35 6.86 -5.57
C PHE A 133 2.95 8.28 -5.14
N GLU A 134 3.89 9.07 -4.62
CA GLU A 134 3.66 10.43 -4.14
C GLU A 134 4.28 11.43 -5.11
N LYS A 135 3.42 12.18 -5.82
CA LYS A 135 3.82 13.13 -6.87
C LYS A 135 4.79 14.19 -6.33
N GLU A 136 4.53 14.73 -5.14
CA GLU A 136 5.43 15.72 -4.51
C GLU A 136 6.82 15.14 -4.21
N ASP A 137 6.92 13.89 -3.78
CA ASP A 137 8.21 13.24 -3.57
C ASP A 137 8.94 13.00 -4.90
N CYS A 138 8.19 12.70 -5.97
CA CYS A 138 8.75 12.57 -7.31
C CYS A 138 9.37 13.88 -7.78
N GLU A 139 8.64 14.99 -7.68
CA GLU A 139 9.12 16.31 -8.06
C GLU A 139 10.32 16.74 -7.21
N LYS A 140 10.22 16.62 -5.89
CA LYS A 140 11.21 17.13 -4.95
C LYS A 140 12.53 16.35 -4.97
N PHE A 141 12.48 15.05 -5.25
CA PHE A 141 13.66 14.18 -5.21
C PHE A 141 14.00 13.58 -6.57
N ASN A 142 13.39 14.06 -7.66
CA ASN A 142 13.58 13.58 -9.02
C ASN A 142 13.37 12.06 -9.14
N LEU A 143 12.26 11.57 -8.57
CA LEU A 143 11.86 10.16 -8.62
C LEU A 143 10.88 9.93 -9.77
N LYS A 144 10.78 8.69 -10.24
CA LYS A 144 9.76 8.30 -11.22
C LYS A 144 8.41 8.09 -10.51
N PHE A 145 7.32 8.56 -11.11
CA PHE A 145 5.99 8.32 -10.56
C PHE A 145 5.48 6.93 -10.97
N ALA A 146 4.93 6.18 -10.01
CA ALA A 146 4.08 5.02 -10.29
C ALA A 146 3.04 4.88 -9.17
N PRO A 147 1.74 4.72 -9.48
CA PRO A 147 0.71 4.52 -8.47
C PRO A 147 0.86 3.17 -7.76
N ASN A 148 0.00 2.90 -6.77
CA ASN A 148 -0.24 1.52 -6.36
C ASN A 148 -0.99 0.77 -7.48
N TRP A 149 -1.24 -0.53 -7.27
CA TRP A 149 -1.79 -1.44 -8.27
C TRP A 149 -3.07 -2.13 -7.77
N ILE A 150 -3.84 -2.65 -8.72
CA ILE A 150 -4.94 -3.58 -8.50
C ILE A 150 -4.35 -4.97 -8.27
N TYR A 151 -4.60 -5.52 -7.08
CA TYR A 151 -4.17 -6.88 -6.71
C TYR A 151 -5.33 -7.87 -6.59
N ASN A 152 -6.57 -7.38 -6.64
CA ASN A 152 -7.79 -8.17 -6.52
C ASN A 152 -8.84 -7.68 -7.52
N SER A 153 -9.16 -8.51 -8.51
CA SER A 153 -10.19 -8.24 -9.54
C SER A 153 -11.07 -9.45 -9.85
N GLU A 154 -10.71 -10.66 -9.41
CA GLU A 154 -11.34 -11.91 -9.85
C GLU A 154 -12.46 -12.41 -8.90
N ASN A 155 -12.87 -11.63 -7.89
CA ASN A 155 -13.81 -12.07 -6.84
C ASN A 155 -14.98 -11.12 -6.59
N ALA A 156 -15.44 -10.35 -7.58
CA ALA A 156 -16.62 -9.52 -7.42
C ALA A 156 -17.86 -10.38 -7.16
N ILE A 157 -18.49 -10.23 -5.99
CA ILE A 157 -19.80 -10.84 -5.69
C ILE A 157 -20.87 -10.05 -6.46
N PRO A 158 -21.86 -10.71 -7.10
CA PRO A 158 -22.96 -10.02 -7.78
C PRO A 158 -23.68 -9.01 -6.86
N ASN A 159 -24.11 -7.86 -7.44
CA ASN A 159 -24.63 -6.68 -6.71
C ASN A 159 -25.81 -6.94 -5.74
N ASN A 160 -26.49 -8.08 -5.82
CA ASN A 160 -27.71 -8.37 -5.06
C ASN A 160 -27.44 -9.00 -3.66
N GLN A 161 -26.20 -9.02 -3.19
CA GLN A 161 -25.81 -9.67 -1.92
C GLN A 161 -25.01 -8.78 -0.96
N PHE A 162 -25.02 -7.45 -1.13
CA PHE A 162 -24.30 -6.57 -0.21
C PHE A 162 -24.96 -6.54 1.18
N GLU A 163 -24.17 -6.79 2.21
CA GLU A 163 -24.56 -6.70 3.63
C GLU A 163 -24.39 -5.26 4.16
N TYR A 164 -23.40 -4.54 3.61
CA TYR A 164 -23.05 -3.19 4.02
C TYR A 164 -23.13 -2.22 2.84
N ASP A 165 -23.65 -1.03 3.09
CA ASP A 165 -23.57 0.10 2.18
C ASP A 165 -22.14 0.65 2.10
N VAL A 166 -21.44 0.77 3.25
CA VAL A 166 -20.08 1.33 3.32
C VAL A 166 -19.15 0.48 4.18
N PHE A 167 -17.93 0.21 3.69
CA PHE A 167 -16.88 -0.45 4.48
C PHE A 167 -15.58 0.34 4.56
N ASN A 168 -14.98 0.35 5.76
CA ASN A 168 -13.62 0.82 6.01
C ASN A 168 -12.90 -0.09 7.01
N ILE A 169 -11.60 -0.30 6.79
CA ILE A 169 -10.69 -0.80 7.82
C ILE A 169 -9.44 0.06 7.85
N SER A 170 -9.00 0.45 9.05
CA SER A 170 -7.79 1.25 9.21
C SER A 170 -7.12 1.01 10.57
N SER A 171 -5.85 1.37 10.70
CA SER A 171 -5.20 1.46 12.02
C SER A 171 -5.56 2.77 12.70
N ILE A 172 -5.70 2.74 14.03
CA ILE A 172 -5.94 3.95 14.83
C ILE A 172 -4.84 4.99 14.58
N ASP A 173 -5.26 6.16 14.13
CA ASP A 173 -4.42 7.34 13.94
C ASP A 173 -5.28 8.62 13.92
N LYS A 174 -4.71 9.73 13.44
CA LYS A 174 -5.36 11.05 13.39
C LYS A 174 -6.64 11.10 12.55
N ARG A 175 -6.95 10.05 11.77
CA ARG A 175 -8.18 9.96 10.96
C ARG A 175 -9.40 9.53 11.75
N LEU A 176 -9.24 9.01 12.97
CA LEU A 176 -10.36 8.50 13.77
C LEU A 176 -11.49 9.54 13.96
N PRO A 177 -11.23 10.83 14.28
CA PRO A 177 -12.30 11.83 14.36
C PRO A 177 -13.07 12.03 13.06
N ILE A 178 -12.41 11.91 11.89
CA ILE A 178 -13.05 12.01 10.58
C ILE A 178 -13.97 10.81 10.36
N LEU A 179 -13.46 9.59 10.64
CA LEU A 179 -14.22 8.36 10.55
C LEU A 179 -15.47 8.39 11.43
N LYS A 180 -15.39 8.93 12.65
CA LYS A 180 -16.54 9.12 13.55
C LYS A 180 -17.59 10.06 12.99
N ARG A 181 -17.20 11.19 12.39
CA ARG A 181 -18.14 12.12 11.73
C ARG A 181 -18.85 11.45 10.55
N ILE A 182 -18.11 10.69 9.74
CA ILE A 182 -18.68 9.92 8.63
C ILE A 182 -19.66 8.86 9.17
N ALA A 183 -19.29 8.14 10.23
CA ALA A 183 -20.15 7.15 10.87
C ALA A 183 -21.46 7.77 11.37
N ALA A 184 -21.39 8.93 12.03
CA ALA A 184 -22.56 9.67 12.49
C ALA A 184 -23.46 10.12 11.32
N ASN A 185 -22.87 10.60 10.22
CA ASN A 185 -23.62 11.00 9.02
C ASN A 185 -24.33 9.82 8.34
N LEU A 186 -23.69 8.65 8.27
CA LEU A 186 -24.30 7.43 7.73
C LEU A 186 -25.38 6.87 8.67
N ALA A 187 -25.13 6.87 9.98
CA ALA A 187 -26.08 6.41 10.99
C ALA A 187 -27.37 7.24 10.98
N SER A 188 -27.26 8.58 10.83
CA SER A 188 -28.43 9.47 10.73
C SER A 188 -29.26 9.24 9.47
N GLN A 189 -28.70 8.59 8.46
CA GLN A 189 -29.37 8.21 7.22
C GLN A 189 -29.86 6.75 7.22
N HIS A 190 -29.70 6.03 8.34
CA HIS A 190 -29.98 4.60 8.48
C HIS A 190 -29.21 3.70 7.50
N SER A 191 -28.08 4.16 6.97
CA SER A 191 -27.20 3.33 6.14
C SER A 191 -26.53 2.24 6.99
N LYS A 192 -26.41 1.04 6.44
CA LYS A 192 -25.69 -0.08 7.06
C LYS A 192 -24.21 0.06 6.73
N PHE A 193 -23.36 0.31 7.72
CA PHE A 193 -21.91 0.41 7.47
C PHE A 193 -21.11 -0.46 8.43
N LYS A 194 -19.90 -0.82 8.00
CA LYS A 194 -18.95 -1.58 8.81
C LYS A 194 -17.61 -0.87 8.83
N PHE A 195 -17.33 -0.20 9.95
CA PHE A 195 -16.03 0.42 10.20
C PHE A 195 -15.24 -0.36 11.23
N ILE A 196 -14.03 -0.75 10.85
CA ILE A 196 -13.13 -1.54 11.68
C ILE A 196 -11.84 -0.74 11.95
N VAL A 197 -11.49 -0.57 13.22
CA VAL A 197 -10.27 0.12 13.61
C VAL A 197 -9.35 -0.82 14.38
N TYR A 198 -8.15 -1.05 13.84
CA TYR A 198 -7.09 -1.72 14.58
C TYR A 198 -6.53 -0.78 15.64
N ASP A 199 -6.79 -1.08 16.91
CA ASP A 199 -6.23 -0.41 18.07
C ASP A 199 -5.78 -1.46 19.10
N LYS A 200 -4.48 -1.74 19.13
CA LYS A 200 -3.87 -2.66 20.10
C LYS A 200 -4.14 -2.28 21.56
N LYS A 201 -4.30 -0.98 21.86
CA LYS A 201 -4.52 -0.49 23.23
C LYS A 201 -6.00 -0.33 23.57
N GLN A 202 -6.88 -0.34 22.58
CA GLN A 202 -8.32 -0.08 22.68
C GLN A 202 -8.63 1.11 23.59
N LYS A 203 -8.18 2.30 23.18
CA LYS A 203 -8.35 3.54 23.96
C LYS A 203 -9.68 4.24 23.72
N ASP A 204 -10.39 3.85 22.67
CA ASP A 204 -11.64 4.45 22.22
C ASP A 204 -12.75 3.38 22.22
N ASN A 205 -14.00 3.82 22.31
CA ASN A 205 -15.19 2.97 22.49
C ASN A 205 -16.44 3.50 21.76
N ASP A 206 -16.25 4.13 20.59
CA ASP A 206 -17.36 4.54 19.73
C ASP A 206 -18.28 3.36 19.32
N GLU A 207 -19.59 3.52 19.52
CA GLU A 207 -20.59 2.47 19.27
C GLU A 207 -20.71 2.11 17.78
N ASN A 208 -20.38 3.03 16.89
CA ASN A 208 -20.48 2.84 15.44
C ASN A 208 -19.21 2.22 14.83
N ILE A 209 -18.18 1.94 15.66
CA ILE A 209 -16.88 1.46 15.20
C ILE A 209 -16.53 0.16 15.90
N THR A 210 -16.20 -0.87 15.13
CA THR A 210 -15.65 -2.13 15.65
C THR A 210 -14.15 -1.98 15.89
N TYR A 211 -13.69 -2.08 17.13
CA TYR A 211 -12.26 -2.06 17.47
C TYR A 211 -11.67 -3.47 17.56
N ILE A 212 -10.55 -3.70 16.88
CA ILE A 212 -9.81 -4.98 16.91
C ILE A 212 -8.40 -4.80 17.49
N LYS A 213 -7.92 -5.79 18.23
CA LYS A 213 -6.59 -5.77 18.88
C LYS A 213 -5.51 -6.53 18.12
N SER A 214 -5.92 -7.37 17.17
CA SER A 214 -5.07 -8.17 16.29
C SER A 214 -5.22 -7.70 14.86
N HIS A 215 -4.20 -7.95 14.04
CA HIS A 215 -4.29 -7.73 12.61
C HIS A 215 -5.35 -8.66 12.00
N MET A 216 -6.17 -8.10 11.10
CA MET A 216 -7.11 -8.87 10.29
C MET A 216 -6.37 -9.38 9.04
N PRO A 217 -6.44 -10.68 8.73
CA PRO A 217 -5.90 -11.23 7.48
C PRO A 217 -6.51 -10.57 6.24
N LEU A 218 -5.72 -10.45 5.17
CA LEU A 218 -6.19 -9.84 3.92
C LEU A 218 -7.42 -10.56 3.32
N SER A 219 -7.53 -11.87 3.49
CA SER A 219 -8.70 -12.65 3.05
C SER A 219 -9.99 -12.24 3.74
N GLU A 220 -9.94 -11.95 5.04
CA GLU A 220 -11.11 -11.45 5.80
C GLU A 220 -11.46 -10.01 5.38
N VAL A 221 -10.44 -9.17 5.15
CA VAL A 221 -10.66 -7.82 4.61
C VAL A 221 -11.35 -7.88 3.24
N ASN A 222 -10.89 -8.78 2.37
CA ASN A 222 -11.50 -8.98 1.04
C ASN A 222 -12.95 -9.48 1.13
N ASP A 223 -13.29 -10.34 2.09
CA ASP A 223 -14.67 -10.74 2.34
C ASP A 223 -15.57 -9.53 2.70
N TYR A 224 -15.13 -8.67 3.62
CA TYR A 224 -15.86 -7.45 3.94
C TYR A 224 -15.97 -6.51 2.74
N ILE A 225 -14.90 -6.33 1.96
CA ILE A 225 -14.93 -5.53 0.72
C ILE A 225 -16.00 -6.08 -0.22
N ASN A 226 -16.01 -7.38 -0.46
CA ASN A 226 -16.93 -8.02 -1.39
C ASN A 226 -18.39 -7.89 -0.95
N ARG A 227 -18.67 -8.01 0.36
CA ARG A 227 -20.00 -7.81 0.97
C ARG A 227 -20.42 -6.34 1.10
N SER A 228 -19.64 -5.39 0.58
CA SER A 228 -19.92 -3.96 0.70
C SER A 228 -20.19 -3.29 -0.65
N LYS A 229 -21.21 -2.42 -0.72
CA LYS A 229 -21.55 -1.68 -1.94
C LYS A 229 -20.52 -0.61 -2.27
N VAL A 230 -20.13 0.16 -1.26
CA VAL A 230 -19.23 1.31 -1.38
C VAL A 230 -18.04 1.14 -0.43
N LEU A 231 -16.88 1.55 -0.91
CA LEU A 231 -15.65 1.57 -0.16
C LEU A 231 -15.35 2.98 0.35
N LEU A 232 -14.88 3.09 1.59
CA LEU A 232 -14.43 4.36 2.16
C LEU A 232 -12.90 4.39 2.28
N ASP A 233 -12.28 5.44 1.75
CA ASP A 233 -10.87 5.78 1.89
C ASP A 233 -10.72 7.14 2.61
N ILE A 234 -9.84 7.19 3.61
CA ILE A 234 -9.52 8.46 4.29
C ILE A 234 -8.01 8.60 4.22
N ASN A 235 -7.51 9.58 3.48
CA ASN A 235 -6.07 9.81 3.34
C ASN A 235 -5.47 10.30 4.67
N ARG A 236 -4.20 9.96 4.88
CA ARG A 236 -3.44 10.48 6.02
C ARG A 236 -3.02 11.92 5.75
N LEU A 237 -2.87 12.70 6.81
CA LEU A 237 -2.33 14.06 6.71
C LEU A 237 -0.97 14.04 5.99
N GLY A 238 -0.84 14.86 4.95
CA GLY A 238 0.36 14.94 4.13
C GLY A 238 0.55 13.79 3.14
N GLN A 239 -0.50 12.99 2.89
CA GLN A 239 -0.50 11.96 1.84
C GLN A 239 -1.37 12.42 0.67
N ILE A 240 -0.80 12.37 -0.54
CA ILE A 240 -1.47 12.71 -1.81
C ILE A 240 -1.64 11.46 -2.65
N GLY A 241 -0.65 10.56 -2.63
CA GLY A 241 -0.70 9.26 -3.29
C GLY A 241 -1.93 8.45 -2.90
N LEU A 242 -2.53 7.78 -3.90
CA LEU A 242 -3.74 6.99 -3.74
C LEU A 242 -3.45 5.67 -3.00
N THR A 243 -4.28 5.34 -2.00
CA THR A 243 -4.13 4.11 -1.22
C THR A 243 -4.58 2.88 -2.01
N PHE A 244 -4.25 1.69 -1.53
CA PHE A 244 -4.78 0.43 -2.07
C PHE A 244 -6.31 0.37 -2.05
N ARG A 245 -6.99 1.07 -1.15
CA ARG A 245 -8.46 1.11 -1.10
C ARG A 245 -9.07 1.65 -2.39
N VAL A 246 -8.39 2.60 -3.03
CA VAL A 246 -8.81 3.15 -4.32
C VAL A 246 -8.72 2.07 -5.41
N PHE A 247 -7.62 1.32 -5.45
CA PHE A 247 -7.39 0.29 -6.45
C PHE A 247 -8.23 -0.98 -6.20
N GLU A 248 -8.56 -1.29 -4.94
CA GLU A 248 -9.57 -2.30 -4.58
C GLU A 248 -10.95 -1.91 -5.12
N SER A 249 -11.33 -0.63 -4.97
CA SER A 249 -12.59 -0.11 -5.50
C SER A 249 -12.64 -0.21 -7.02
N LEU A 250 -11.54 0.16 -7.68
CA LEU A 250 -11.41 0.12 -9.12
C LEU A 250 -11.46 -1.33 -9.66
N GLY A 251 -10.67 -2.24 -9.09
CA GLY A 251 -10.59 -3.62 -9.54
C GLY A 251 -11.85 -4.46 -9.31
N LEU A 252 -12.69 -4.08 -8.35
CA LEU A 252 -13.94 -4.77 -8.02
C LEU A 252 -15.19 -4.02 -8.50
N GLU A 253 -15.01 -2.96 -9.30
CA GLU A 253 -16.10 -2.12 -9.82
C GLU A 253 -17.04 -1.60 -8.71
N LYS A 254 -16.44 -1.23 -7.56
CA LYS A 254 -17.16 -0.65 -6.42
C LYS A 254 -17.03 0.86 -6.45
N LYS A 255 -18.07 1.54 -5.97
CA LYS A 255 -18.00 2.98 -5.73
C LYS A 255 -17.06 3.29 -4.56
N LEU A 256 -16.48 4.49 -4.59
CA LEU A 256 -15.55 4.98 -3.59
C LEU A 256 -16.04 6.29 -2.99
N ILE A 257 -15.99 6.41 -1.66
CA ILE A 257 -16.04 7.67 -0.94
C ILE A 257 -14.61 7.96 -0.46
N THR A 258 -14.09 9.16 -0.73
CA THR A 258 -12.72 9.51 -0.34
C THR A 258 -12.57 10.96 0.13
N THR A 259 -11.63 11.20 1.04
CA THR A 259 -11.16 12.54 1.38
C THR A 259 -9.98 12.99 0.50
N ASN A 260 -9.43 12.11 -0.34
CA ASN A 260 -8.29 12.43 -1.19
C ASN A 260 -8.73 13.18 -2.45
N THR A 261 -8.53 14.49 -2.46
CA THR A 261 -8.91 15.36 -3.57
C THR A 261 -8.04 15.21 -4.82
N ASP A 262 -6.84 14.62 -4.73
CA ASP A 262 -5.95 14.41 -5.88
C ASP A 262 -6.50 13.34 -6.85
N ILE A 263 -7.43 12.49 -6.39
CA ILE A 263 -8.04 11.46 -7.24
C ILE A 263 -8.69 12.03 -8.51
N LYS A 264 -9.15 13.29 -8.47
CA LYS A 264 -9.73 13.98 -9.64
C LYS A 264 -8.75 14.17 -10.80
N ASN A 265 -7.44 14.04 -10.53
CA ASN A 265 -6.37 14.22 -11.51
C ASN A 265 -5.97 12.88 -12.18
N TYR A 266 -6.69 11.79 -11.92
CA TYR A 266 -6.46 10.49 -12.54
C TYR A 266 -7.47 10.25 -13.66
N ASP A 267 -7.04 9.58 -14.71
CA ASP A 267 -7.82 9.30 -15.93
C ASP A 267 -9.08 8.45 -15.68
N PHE A 268 -9.11 7.69 -14.59
CA PHE A 268 -10.26 6.91 -14.15
C PHE A 268 -11.28 7.67 -13.30
N TYR A 269 -11.06 8.96 -13.02
CA TYR A 269 -11.99 9.72 -12.18
C TYR A 269 -13.36 9.83 -12.84
N ASN A 270 -14.39 9.34 -12.14
CA ASN A 270 -15.78 9.48 -12.51
C ASN A 270 -16.61 9.87 -11.27
N PRO A 271 -17.29 11.02 -11.24
CA PRO A 271 -18.09 11.45 -10.09
C PRO A 271 -19.28 10.51 -9.77
N ASN A 272 -19.75 9.71 -10.74
CA ASN A 272 -20.78 8.70 -10.50
C ASN A 272 -20.24 7.51 -9.68
N ASN A 273 -18.94 7.26 -9.77
CA ASN A 273 -18.24 6.19 -9.06
C ASN A 273 -17.48 6.66 -7.82
N ILE A 274 -17.05 7.92 -7.79
CA ILE A 274 -16.13 8.46 -6.79
C ILE A 274 -16.71 9.74 -6.20
N LEU A 275 -17.10 9.67 -4.93
CA LEU A 275 -17.51 10.83 -4.14
C LEU A 275 -16.32 11.37 -3.33
N ILE A 276 -15.94 12.61 -3.59
CA ILE A 276 -14.94 13.33 -2.80
C ILE A 276 -15.66 14.10 -1.70
N ILE A 277 -15.29 13.89 -0.44
CA ILE A 277 -15.92 14.53 0.73
C ILE A 277 -14.93 15.42 1.50
N ASP A 278 -15.44 16.49 2.09
CA ASP A 278 -14.69 17.34 3.03
C ASP A 278 -14.51 16.61 4.37
N GLU A 279 -13.27 16.51 4.84
CA GLU A 279 -12.96 15.92 6.15
C GLU A 279 -13.60 16.68 7.32
N LYS A 280 -13.80 17.99 7.20
CA LYS A 280 -14.36 18.85 8.26
C LYS A 280 -15.86 18.70 8.36
N ASN A 281 -16.53 18.59 7.22
CA ASN A 281 -17.97 18.43 7.12
C ASN A 281 -18.32 17.32 6.10
N PRO A 282 -18.16 16.04 6.48
CA PRO A 282 -18.42 14.94 5.57
C PRO A 282 -19.93 14.77 5.35
N VAL A 283 -20.39 15.15 4.16
CA VAL A 283 -21.77 14.94 3.72
C VAL A 283 -21.75 13.87 2.63
N ILE A 284 -22.44 12.76 2.87
CA ILE A 284 -22.62 11.68 1.89
C ILE A 284 -24.08 11.70 1.44
N PRO A 285 -24.38 12.11 0.19
CA PRO A 285 -25.76 12.12 -0.31
C PRO A 285 -26.30 10.70 -0.52
N ILE A 286 -27.55 10.46 -0.11
CA ILE A 286 -28.25 9.17 -0.31
C ILE A 286 -28.23 8.76 -1.79
N ALA A 287 -28.42 9.72 -2.70
CA ALA A 287 -28.41 9.50 -4.15
C ALA A 287 -27.10 8.86 -4.68
N PHE A 288 -25.98 9.01 -3.97
CA PHE A 288 -24.72 8.37 -4.37
C PHE A 288 -24.81 6.83 -4.28
N PHE A 289 -25.60 6.32 -3.33
CA PHE A 289 -25.89 4.90 -3.17
C PHE A 289 -26.95 4.41 -4.16
N GLU A 290 -27.79 5.28 -4.72
CA GLU A 290 -28.90 4.89 -5.60
C GLU A 290 -28.45 4.63 -7.03
N ASN A 291 -27.48 5.41 -7.52
CA ASN A 291 -26.94 5.20 -8.86
C ASN A 291 -26.05 3.95 -8.91
N GLU A 292 -26.03 3.25 -10.03
CA GLU A 292 -25.13 2.12 -10.27
C GLU A 292 -23.69 2.60 -10.54
N TYR A 293 -22.74 1.66 -10.49
CA TYR A 293 -21.37 1.92 -10.91
C TYR A 293 -21.29 2.00 -12.44
N GLU A 294 -20.58 3.01 -12.95
CA GLU A 294 -20.33 3.18 -14.37
C GLU A 294 -18.99 2.55 -14.75
N LYS A 295 -19.01 1.47 -15.54
CA LYS A 295 -17.79 0.76 -15.91
C LYS A 295 -16.78 1.70 -16.58
N ILE A 296 -15.54 1.68 -16.07
CA ILE A 296 -14.40 2.42 -16.62
C ILE A 296 -13.88 1.68 -17.87
N PRO A 297 -13.45 2.38 -18.94
CA PRO A 297 -12.86 1.75 -20.11
C PRO A 297 -11.72 0.80 -19.76
N ASP A 298 -11.70 -0.38 -20.39
CA ASP A 298 -10.70 -1.42 -20.10
C ASP A 298 -9.25 -0.91 -20.38
N SER A 299 -9.06 0.00 -21.35
CA SER A 299 -7.77 0.66 -21.63
C SER A 299 -7.28 1.58 -20.51
N ILE A 300 -8.19 2.16 -19.73
CA ILE A 300 -7.84 2.95 -18.55
C ILE A 300 -7.55 1.99 -17.39
N LEU A 301 -8.42 1.00 -17.18
CA LEU A 301 -8.30 0.03 -16.10
C LEU A 301 -6.99 -0.76 -16.18
N SER A 302 -6.57 -1.18 -17.38
CA SER A 302 -5.38 -2.02 -17.57
C SER A 302 -4.12 -1.36 -17.00
N GLN A 303 -3.99 -0.04 -17.12
CA GLN A 303 -2.84 0.75 -16.66
C GLN A 303 -2.56 0.68 -15.14
N TYR A 304 -3.54 0.18 -14.38
CA TYR A 304 -3.49 0.02 -12.93
C TYR A 304 -3.44 -1.46 -12.50
N THR A 305 -3.49 -2.40 -13.43
CA THR A 305 -3.27 -3.82 -13.14
C THR A 305 -1.83 -4.08 -12.74
N LEU A 306 -1.58 -5.17 -12.02
CA LEU A 306 -0.22 -5.60 -11.67
C LEU A 306 0.67 -5.79 -12.89
N LYS A 307 0.12 -6.33 -13.98
CA LYS A 307 0.84 -6.52 -15.23
C LYS A 307 1.36 -5.19 -15.78
N ASP A 308 0.51 -4.20 -16.00
CA ASP A 308 0.98 -2.94 -16.58
C ASP A 308 1.79 -2.12 -15.56
N TRP A 309 1.54 -2.29 -14.26
CA TRP A 309 2.40 -1.73 -13.21
C TRP A 309 3.82 -2.30 -13.24
N THR A 310 3.97 -3.62 -13.39
CA THR A 310 5.29 -4.27 -13.51
C THR A 310 5.97 -3.89 -14.83
N ASN A 311 5.21 -3.76 -15.93
CA ASN A 311 5.74 -3.20 -17.19
C ASN A 311 6.30 -1.80 -17.01
N ARG A 312 5.63 -0.93 -16.26
CA ARG A 312 6.10 0.44 -15.97
C ARG A 312 7.32 0.46 -15.05
N VAL A 313 7.29 -0.31 -13.96
CA VAL A 313 8.29 -0.20 -12.87
C VAL A 313 9.51 -1.09 -13.12
N VAL A 314 9.31 -2.33 -13.56
CA VAL A 314 10.37 -3.34 -13.73
C VAL A 314 10.97 -3.28 -15.13
N PHE A 315 10.12 -3.29 -16.16
CA PHE A 315 10.58 -3.37 -17.56
C PHE A 315 10.74 -1.99 -18.22
N GLN A 316 10.09 -0.96 -17.65
CA GLN A 316 10.10 0.43 -18.11
C GLN A 316 9.61 0.60 -19.54
N GLU A 317 8.61 -0.20 -19.87
CA GLU A 317 7.86 -0.10 -21.10
C GLU A 317 6.83 1.02 -20.98
N SER A 318 6.55 1.69 -22.10
CA SER A 318 5.45 2.64 -22.16
C SER A 318 4.11 1.90 -22.00
N PRO A 319 3.08 2.53 -21.41
CA PRO A 319 1.75 1.92 -21.35
C PRO A 319 1.31 1.50 -22.76
N SER A 320 0.78 0.30 -22.89
CA SER A 320 0.16 -0.17 -24.13
C SER A 320 -0.96 0.81 -24.48
N SER A 321 -0.85 1.48 -25.62
CA SER A 321 -1.83 2.46 -26.13
C SER A 321 -3.18 1.85 -26.45
#